data_AF-K1U300-F1
#
_entry.id   AF-K1U300-F1
#
_cell.length_a   1.000
_cell.length_b   1.000
_cell.length_c   1.000
_cell.angle_alpha   90.00
_cell.angle_beta   90.00
_cell.angle_gamma   90.00
#
_symmetry.space_group_name_H-M   'P 1'
#
loop_
_entity.id
_entity.type
_entity.pdbx_description
1 polymer ?
#
loop_
_entity_poly.entity_id
_entity_poly.type
_entity_poly.pdbx_seq_one_letter_code
_entity_poly.pdbx_strand_id
1 'polypeptide(L)'
;MLKSKRERAARAERILSLVAQFCGADKCDYDGIENAVSERNFERCRRNDMEYRLERWQRESEEVKQMYPQFDLAKEMSDRRFFSLCYKGVGLEEAYLIVHKDELFTAAMEYAASELMRSGAFCKSGRMKEGALSPAGEVTKSEKSLSKNERKELIRRTERGERVVL
;
A
#
# COMPACT_ATOMS: atom_id res chain seq x y z
N MET A 1 63.19 -20.21 3.19
CA MET A 1 62.33 -19.24 3.91
C MET A 1 62.59 -17.77 3.55
N LEU A 2 63.82 -17.25 3.64
CA LEU A 2 64.09 -15.81 3.36
C LEU A 2 63.80 -15.36 1.92
N LYS A 3 64.15 -16.15 0.89
CA LYS A 3 63.89 -15.81 -0.52
C LYS A 3 62.39 -15.61 -0.80
N SER A 4 61.56 -16.54 -0.33
CA SER A 4 60.10 -16.45 -0.41
C SER A 4 59.51 -15.22 0.31
N LYS A 5 60.09 -14.80 1.44
CA LYS A 5 59.65 -13.59 2.14
C LYS A 5 59.98 -12.32 1.35
N ARG A 6 61.18 -12.27 0.73
CA ARG A 6 61.61 -11.16 -0.13
C ARG A 6 60.77 -11.04 -1.41
N GLU A 7 60.44 -12.17 -2.04
CA GLU A 7 59.55 -12.19 -3.21
C GLU A 7 58.14 -11.68 -2.88
N ARG A 8 57.60 -12.08 -1.73
CA ARG A 8 56.30 -11.58 -1.23
C ARG A 8 56.32 -10.09 -0.95
N ALA A 9 57.37 -9.58 -0.30
CA ALA A 9 57.55 -8.16 -0.06
C ALA A 9 57.64 -7.37 -1.38
N ALA A 10 58.45 -7.83 -2.33
CA ALA A 10 58.57 -7.19 -3.65
C ALA A 10 57.24 -7.20 -4.43
N ARG A 11 56.41 -8.23 -4.26
CA ARG A 11 55.07 -8.27 -4.84
C ARG A 11 54.12 -7.26 -4.17
N ALA A 12 54.16 -7.16 -2.85
CA ALA A 12 53.35 -6.20 -2.09
C ALA A 12 53.69 -4.75 -2.49
N GLU A 13 54.98 -4.42 -2.58
CA GLU A 13 55.47 -3.10 -3.05
C GLU A 13 54.95 -2.74 -4.44
N ARG A 14 54.96 -3.70 -5.38
CA ARG A 14 54.40 -3.47 -6.72
C ARG A 14 52.89 -3.19 -6.68
N ILE A 15 52.15 -3.90 -5.84
CA ILE A 15 50.71 -3.70 -5.69
C ILE A 15 50.44 -2.32 -5.09
N LEU A 16 51.13 -1.96 -4.01
CA LEU A 16 50.99 -0.66 -3.35
C LEU A 16 51.32 0.50 -4.30
N SER A 17 52.42 0.39 -5.05
CA SER A 17 52.77 1.40 -6.06
C SER A 17 51.70 1.53 -7.14
N LEU A 18 51.09 0.42 -7.57
CA LEU A 18 50.03 0.44 -8.58
C LEU A 18 48.77 1.09 -8.01
N VAL A 19 48.35 0.71 -6.80
CA VAL A 19 47.16 1.26 -6.14
C VAL A 19 47.34 2.75 -5.86
N ALA A 20 48.50 3.17 -5.35
CA ALA A 20 48.84 4.57 -5.13
C ALA A 20 48.74 5.38 -6.43
N GLN A 21 49.29 4.87 -7.53
CA GLN A 21 49.16 5.50 -8.85
C GLN A 21 47.69 5.60 -9.31
N PHE A 22 46.90 4.54 -9.14
CA PHE A 22 45.48 4.54 -9.51
C PHE A 22 44.66 5.53 -8.67
N CYS A 23 44.99 5.65 -7.38
CA CYS A 23 44.29 6.49 -6.41
C CYS A 23 44.83 7.92 -6.36
N GLY A 24 45.95 8.23 -7.01
CA GLY A 24 46.59 9.54 -6.95
C GLY A 24 47.21 9.85 -5.58
N ALA A 25 47.52 8.82 -4.79
CA ALA A 25 48.10 8.94 -3.45
C ALA A 25 49.62 8.75 -3.48
N ASP A 26 50.33 9.24 -2.46
CA ASP A 26 51.74 8.91 -2.27
C ASP A 26 51.87 7.42 -1.91
N LYS A 27 52.77 6.70 -2.60
CA LYS A 27 53.02 5.27 -2.38
C LYS A 27 53.52 4.97 -0.96
N CYS A 28 54.10 5.94 -0.27
CA CYS A 28 54.59 5.82 1.10
C CYS A 28 53.54 6.18 2.15
N ASP A 29 52.41 6.79 1.74
CA ASP A 29 51.29 7.16 2.60
C ASP A 29 50.21 6.06 2.57
N TYR A 30 50.39 5.05 3.40
CA TYR A 30 49.49 3.91 3.48
C TYR A 30 48.07 4.29 3.90
N ASP A 31 47.95 5.22 4.85
CA ASP A 31 46.66 5.71 5.34
C ASP A 31 45.93 6.50 4.24
N GLY A 32 46.66 7.33 3.48
CA GLY A 32 46.13 8.02 2.30
C GLY A 32 45.66 7.07 1.19
N ILE A 33 46.42 6.01 0.92
CA ILE A 33 46.01 4.96 -0.04
C ILE A 33 44.74 4.26 0.44
N GLU A 34 44.68 3.87 1.71
CA GLU A 34 43.53 3.18 2.29
C GLU A 34 42.25 4.03 2.22
N ASN A 35 42.35 5.31 2.58
CA ASN A 35 41.25 6.25 2.46
C ASN A 35 40.79 6.41 1.01
N ALA A 36 41.70 6.63 0.06
CA ALA A 36 41.36 6.81 -1.35
C ALA A 36 40.74 5.55 -1.98
N VAL A 37 41.20 4.35 -1.59
CA VAL A 37 40.58 3.08 -2.00
C VAL A 37 39.18 2.94 -1.42
N SER A 38 39.01 3.29 -0.13
CA SER A 38 37.72 3.21 0.56
C SER A 38 36.68 4.17 -0.03
N GLU A 39 37.06 5.41 -0.29
CA GLU A 39 36.21 6.41 -0.93
C GLU A 39 35.74 5.95 -2.32
N ARG A 40 36.67 5.46 -3.16
CA ARG A 40 36.30 4.92 -4.48
C ARG A 40 35.39 3.70 -4.39
N ASN A 41 35.66 2.79 -3.46
CA ASN A 41 34.80 1.63 -3.26
C ASN A 41 33.40 2.06 -2.82
N PHE A 42 33.30 3.02 -1.91
CA PHE A 42 32.03 3.59 -1.46
C PHE A 42 31.27 4.24 -2.62
N GLU A 43 31.94 5.05 -3.43
CA GLU A 43 31.35 5.71 -4.59
C GLU A 43 30.87 4.69 -5.63
N ARG A 44 31.67 3.63 -5.88
CA ARG A 44 31.28 2.52 -6.76
C ARG A 44 30.07 1.76 -6.22
N CYS A 45 30.05 1.45 -4.92
CA CYS A 45 28.91 0.80 -4.28
C CYS A 45 27.65 1.67 -4.38
N ARG A 46 27.76 2.97 -4.13
CA ARG A 46 26.66 3.92 -4.26
C ARG A 46 26.13 4.00 -5.68
N ARG A 47 27.02 4.02 -6.68
CA ARG A 47 26.65 4.04 -8.10
C ARG A 47 25.94 2.76 -8.51
N ASN A 48 26.48 1.60 -8.13
CA ASN A 48 25.89 0.30 -8.45
C ASN A 48 24.52 0.12 -7.76
N ASP A 49 24.37 0.58 -6.51
CA ASP A 49 23.08 0.56 -5.80
C ASP A 49 22.03 1.41 -6.53
N MET A 50 22.40 2.61 -7.01
CA MET A 50 21.49 3.45 -7.77
C MET A 50 21.13 2.84 -9.12
N GLU A 51 22.09 2.25 -9.84
CA GLU A 51 21.86 1.59 -11.12
C GLU A 51 20.88 0.42 -10.97
N TYR A 52 21.07 -0.44 -9.97
CA TYR A 52 20.14 -1.52 -9.65
C TYR A 52 18.73 -1.01 -9.32
N ARG A 53 18.63 0.08 -8.56
CA ARG A 53 17.33 0.71 -8.23
C ARG A 53 16.64 1.27 -9.45
N LEU A 54 17.36 1.93 -10.35
CA LEU A 54 16.81 2.47 -11.58
C LEU A 54 16.25 1.38 -12.48
N GLU A 55 16.99 0.27 -12.67
CA GLU A 55 16.48 -0.88 -13.43
C GLU A 55 15.21 -1.46 -12.82
N ARG A 56 15.17 -1.58 -11.48
CA ARG A 56 14.00 -2.06 -10.75
C ARG A 56 12.81 -1.10 -10.92
N TRP A 57 13.01 0.19 -10.71
CA TRP A 57 11.96 1.21 -10.85
C TRP A 57 11.45 1.31 -12.29
N GLN A 58 12.31 1.15 -13.30
CA GLN A 58 11.89 1.10 -14.69
C GLN A 58 10.88 -0.04 -14.91
N ARG A 59 11.15 -1.23 -14.37
CA ARG A 59 10.25 -2.39 -14.48
C ARG A 59 8.95 -2.17 -13.71
N GLU A 60 9.03 -1.77 -12.44
CA GLU A 60 7.85 -1.49 -11.62
C GLU A 60 6.98 -0.37 -12.23
N SER A 61 7.59 0.60 -12.90
CA SER A 61 6.83 1.72 -13.48
C SER A 61 5.83 1.28 -14.54
N GLU A 62 6.13 0.22 -15.29
CA GLU A 62 5.21 -0.31 -16.29
C GLU A 62 3.99 -0.97 -15.65
N GLU A 63 4.18 -1.64 -14.52
CA GLU A 63 3.10 -2.24 -13.73
C GLU A 63 2.22 -1.15 -13.10
N VAL A 64 2.83 -0.11 -12.55
CA VAL A 64 2.10 1.03 -11.96
C VAL A 64 1.28 1.78 -13.00
N LYS A 65 1.81 1.96 -14.22
CA LYS A 65 1.07 2.61 -15.32
C LYS A 65 -0.20 1.87 -15.73
N GLN A 66 -0.26 0.55 -15.53
CA GLN A 66 -1.49 -0.22 -15.82
C GLN A 66 -2.62 0.14 -14.85
N MET A 67 -2.29 0.41 -13.58
CA MET A 67 -3.29 0.77 -12.56
C MET A 67 -3.56 2.28 -12.52
N TYR A 68 -2.53 3.10 -12.76
CA TYR A 68 -2.60 4.55 -12.77
C TYR A 68 -2.10 5.07 -14.13
N PRO A 69 -2.98 5.17 -15.14
CA PRO A 69 -2.58 5.60 -16.49
C PRO A 69 -1.90 6.98 -16.55
N GLN A 70 -2.20 7.85 -15.58
CA GLN A 70 -1.58 9.16 -15.41
C GLN A 70 -0.18 9.14 -14.76
N PHE A 71 0.32 7.97 -14.34
CA PHE A 71 1.62 7.84 -13.68
C PHE A 71 2.78 8.07 -14.66
N ASP A 72 3.68 8.98 -14.31
CA ASP A 72 4.91 9.26 -15.05
C ASP A 72 6.11 9.22 -14.10
N LEU A 73 6.95 8.20 -14.23
CA LEU A 73 8.10 7.99 -13.36
C LEU A 73 9.06 9.20 -13.35
N ALA A 74 9.31 9.83 -14.49
CA ALA A 74 10.27 10.94 -14.58
C ALA A 74 9.74 12.19 -13.87
N LYS A 75 8.43 12.46 -14.03
CA LYS A 75 7.73 13.51 -13.31
C LYS A 75 7.72 13.24 -11.80
N GLU A 76 7.33 12.03 -11.38
CA GLU A 76 7.22 11.68 -9.96
C GLU A 76 8.58 11.66 -9.25
N MET A 77 9.65 11.23 -9.92
CA MET A 77 11.02 11.27 -9.36
C MET A 77 11.54 12.70 -9.12
N SER A 78 10.91 13.71 -9.71
CA SER A 78 11.22 15.12 -9.43
C SER A 78 10.58 15.60 -8.11
N ASP A 79 9.53 14.92 -7.61
CA ASP A 79 8.98 15.19 -6.28
C ASP A 79 9.88 14.56 -5.21
N ARG A 80 10.42 15.42 -4.33
CA ARG A 80 11.34 15.01 -3.25
C ARG A 80 10.72 14.00 -2.29
N ARG A 81 9.40 14.08 -2.02
CA ARG A 81 8.70 13.15 -1.12
C ARG A 81 8.59 11.77 -1.77
N PHE A 82 8.16 11.72 -3.04
CA PHE A 82 8.08 10.48 -3.80
C PHE A 82 9.45 9.81 -3.90
N PHE A 83 10.47 10.56 -4.33
CA PHE A 83 11.85 10.07 -4.39
C PHE A 83 12.34 9.55 -3.03
N SER A 84 12.10 10.30 -1.95
CA SER A 84 12.55 9.88 -0.61
C SER A 84 11.89 8.58 -0.14
N LEU A 85 10.63 8.33 -0.48
CA LEU A 85 9.95 7.08 -0.14
C LEU A 85 10.56 5.92 -0.91
N CYS A 86 10.69 6.09 -2.23
CA CYS A 86 11.29 5.08 -3.11
C CYS A 86 12.73 4.77 -2.70
N TYR A 87 13.52 5.78 -2.37
CA TYR A 87 14.91 5.63 -1.92
C TYR A 87 15.00 4.82 -0.61
N LYS A 88 14.04 5.01 0.30
CA LYS A 88 13.92 4.23 1.54
C LYS A 88 13.38 2.80 1.34
N GLY A 89 13.07 2.42 0.10
CA GLY A 89 12.64 1.06 -0.26
C GLY A 89 11.14 0.86 -0.34
N VAL A 90 10.33 1.92 -0.25
CA VAL A 90 8.90 1.86 -0.55
C VAL A 90 8.74 1.62 -2.06
N GLY A 91 7.82 0.74 -2.46
CA GLY A 91 7.53 0.47 -3.88
C GLY A 91 6.92 1.67 -4.59
N LEU A 92 7.04 1.75 -5.92
CA LEU A 92 6.54 2.89 -6.69
C LEU A 92 5.03 3.11 -6.55
N GLU A 93 4.25 2.03 -6.54
CA GLU A 93 2.80 2.08 -6.37
C GLU A 93 2.40 2.70 -5.03
N GLU A 94 2.95 2.19 -3.94
CA GLU A 94 2.66 2.65 -2.59
C GLU A 94 3.13 4.09 -2.39
N ALA A 95 4.32 4.44 -2.93
CA ALA A 95 4.81 5.81 -2.90
C ALA A 95 3.88 6.76 -3.66
N TYR A 96 3.35 6.35 -4.81
CA TYR A 96 2.40 7.13 -5.60
C TYR A 96 1.10 7.34 -4.84
N LEU A 97 0.54 6.28 -4.25
CA LEU A 97 -0.67 6.35 -3.43
C LEU A 97 -0.50 7.28 -2.22
N ILE A 98 0.64 7.21 -1.52
CA ILE A 98 0.91 8.06 -0.35
C ILE A 98 0.99 9.54 -0.76
N VAL A 99 1.69 9.83 -1.87
CA VAL A 99 1.91 11.21 -2.33
C VAL A 99 0.63 11.84 -2.88
N HIS A 100 -0.18 11.06 -3.60
CA HIS A 100 -1.41 11.51 -4.28
C HIS A 100 -2.70 11.06 -3.58
N LYS A 101 -2.59 10.70 -2.29
CA LYS A 101 -3.69 10.19 -1.46
C LYS A 101 -4.98 10.98 -1.65
N ASP A 102 -4.91 12.28 -1.38
CA ASP A 102 -6.11 13.13 -1.32
C ASP A 102 -6.80 13.24 -2.68
N GLU A 103 -6.02 13.35 -3.76
CA GLU A 103 -6.53 13.43 -5.13
C GLU A 103 -7.19 12.11 -5.55
N LEU A 104 -6.52 10.98 -5.31
CA LEU A 104 -7.03 9.65 -5.66
C LEU A 104 -8.31 9.31 -4.87
N PHE A 105 -8.33 9.57 -3.56
CA PHE A 105 -9.52 9.30 -2.74
C PHE A 105 -10.68 10.22 -3.10
N THR A 106 -10.42 11.50 -3.40
CA THR A 106 -11.47 12.44 -3.83
C THR A 106 -12.07 11.99 -5.16
N ALA A 107 -11.25 11.67 -6.15
CA ALA A 107 -11.71 11.17 -7.45
C ALA A 107 -12.50 9.86 -7.32
N ALA A 108 -12.05 8.93 -6.48
CA ALA A 108 -12.76 7.68 -6.21
C ALA A 108 -14.14 7.92 -5.57
N MET A 109 -14.24 8.86 -4.62
CA MET A 109 -15.51 9.24 -4.01
C MET A 109 -16.47 9.88 -5.00
N GLU A 110 -16.00 10.81 -5.84
CA GLU A 110 -16.79 11.46 -6.88
C GLU A 110 -17.30 10.46 -7.91
N TYR A 111 -16.44 9.52 -8.33
CA TYR A 111 -16.84 8.42 -9.21
C TYR A 111 -17.93 7.55 -8.56
N ALA A 112 -17.74 7.13 -7.31
CA ALA A 112 -18.72 6.33 -6.58
C ALA A 112 -20.06 7.06 -6.41
N ALA A 113 -20.05 8.36 -6.10
CA ALA A 113 -21.25 9.18 -6.02
C ALA A 113 -21.97 9.27 -7.37
N SER A 114 -21.22 9.51 -8.45
CA SER A 114 -21.74 9.56 -9.82
C SER A 114 -22.39 8.23 -10.23
N GLU A 115 -21.76 7.11 -9.89
CA GLU A 115 -22.26 5.78 -10.19
C GLU A 115 -23.53 5.43 -9.39
N LEU A 116 -23.63 5.88 -8.13
CA LEU A 116 -24.85 5.77 -7.32
C LEU A 116 -26.01 6.58 -7.92
N MET A 117 -25.73 7.78 -8.43
CA MET A 117 -26.74 8.59 -9.13
C MET A 117 -27.19 7.90 -10.43
N ARG A 118 -26.24 7.37 -11.21
CA ARG A 118 -26.51 6.69 -12.49
C ARG A 118 -27.29 5.39 -12.33
N SER A 119 -26.95 4.59 -11.32
CA SER A 119 -27.62 3.31 -11.03
C SER A 119 -29.03 3.48 -10.49
N GLY A 120 -29.43 4.70 -10.10
CA GLY A 120 -30.75 4.96 -9.51
C GLY A 120 -30.95 4.29 -8.15
N ALA A 121 -29.88 3.80 -7.51
CA ALA A 121 -29.92 3.22 -6.16
C ALA A 121 -30.41 4.26 -5.12
N PHE A 122 -30.19 5.55 -5.40
CA PHE A 122 -30.73 6.65 -4.60
C PHE A 122 -32.27 6.79 -4.73
N CYS A 123 -32.85 6.42 -5.87
CA CYS A 123 -34.27 6.61 -6.20
C CYS A 123 -35.20 5.51 -5.64
N LYS A 124 -34.67 4.48 -4.98
CA LYS A 124 -35.44 3.41 -4.34
C LYS A 124 -35.41 3.42 -2.82
N SER A 125 -35.14 4.57 -2.19
CA SER A 125 -35.78 4.82 -0.89
C SER A 125 -37.24 5.16 -1.17
N GLY A 126 -38.02 4.13 -1.48
CA GLY A 126 -39.40 4.09 -1.04
C GLY A 126 -39.33 4.14 0.49
N ARG A 127 -39.15 5.34 1.05
CA ARG A 127 -39.65 5.62 2.39
C ARG A 127 -41.09 5.17 2.30
N MET A 128 -41.39 4.04 2.95
CA MET A 128 -42.77 3.66 3.19
C MET A 128 -43.41 4.90 3.78
N LYS A 129 -44.35 5.47 3.03
CA LYS A 129 -45.12 6.61 3.50
C LYS A 129 -45.94 6.05 4.65
N GLU A 130 -45.46 6.22 5.89
CA GLU A 130 -46.21 5.94 7.11
C GLU A 130 -47.35 6.95 7.20
N GLY A 131 -48.34 6.83 6.31
CA GLY A 131 -49.33 7.87 6.13
C GLY A 131 -50.17 7.70 4.87
N ALA A 132 -50.80 6.54 4.71
CA ALA A 132 -52.09 6.40 4.04
C ALA A 132 -52.60 4.98 4.25
N LEU A 133 -53.44 4.81 5.27
CA LEU A 133 -54.40 3.72 5.27
C LEU A 133 -55.28 3.88 4.02
N SER A 134 -55.20 2.94 3.08
CA SER A 134 -56.34 2.61 2.22
C SER A 134 -56.31 1.12 1.87
N PRO A 135 -57.46 0.44 1.91
CA PRO A 135 -57.53 -1.02 1.96
C PRO A 135 -57.64 -1.60 0.56
N ALA A 136 -56.90 -2.66 0.28
CA ALA A 136 -57.33 -3.82 -0.54
C ALA A 136 -56.10 -4.66 -0.90
N GLY A 137 -56.14 -5.95 -0.55
CA GLY A 137 -55.10 -6.90 -0.91
C GLY A 137 -55.05 -8.06 0.05
N GLU A 138 -56.12 -8.82 0.07
CA GLU A 138 -56.35 -10.05 0.82
C GLU A 138 -55.14 -11.02 0.74
N VAL A 139 -54.46 -11.20 1.88
CA VAL A 139 -53.62 -12.38 2.13
C VAL A 139 -54.27 -13.14 3.29
N THR A 140 -54.83 -14.27 2.93
CA THR A 140 -55.51 -15.24 3.77
C THR A 140 -54.53 -15.91 4.75
N LYS A 141 -54.46 -15.39 5.98
CA LYS A 141 -54.37 -16.21 7.21
C LYS A 141 -55.06 -15.44 8.34
N SER A 142 -56.24 -15.88 8.76
CA SER A 142 -56.89 -15.34 9.95
C SER A 142 -56.15 -15.85 11.19
N GLU A 143 -55.13 -15.12 11.60
CA GLU A 143 -54.66 -15.22 12.98
C GLU A 143 -55.80 -14.72 13.86
N LYS A 144 -56.45 -15.60 14.62
CA LYS A 144 -57.47 -15.22 15.60
C LYS A 144 -56.81 -14.25 16.58
N SER A 145 -57.04 -12.96 16.40
CA SER A 145 -56.47 -11.91 17.24
C SER A 145 -57.15 -11.98 18.60
N LEU A 146 -56.51 -12.67 19.55
CA LEU A 146 -57.00 -12.75 20.93
C LEU A 146 -57.07 -11.35 21.55
N SER A 147 -58.24 -11.01 22.07
CA SER A 147 -58.46 -9.79 22.84
C SER A 147 -57.57 -9.79 24.09
N LYS A 148 -57.23 -8.60 24.60
CA LYS A 148 -56.39 -8.43 25.81
C LYS A 148 -56.93 -9.22 27.01
N ASN A 149 -58.25 -9.36 27.11
CA ASN A 149 -58.89 -10.13 28.19
C ASN A 149 -58.74 -11.64 27.98
N GLU A 150 -58.87 -12.13 26.75
CA GLU A 150 -58.69 -13.55 26.43
C GLU A 150 -57.24 -13.99 26.66
N ARG A 151 -56.28 -13.12 26.32
CA ARG A 151 -54.87 -13.39 26.60
C ARG A 151 -54.57 -13.47 28.10
N LYS A 152 -55.18 -12.59 28.91
CA LYS A 152 -55.05 -12.64 30.38
C LYS A 152 -55.66 -13.90 30.98
N GLU A 153 -56.80 -14.34 30.46
CA GLU A 153 -57.44 -15.56 30.94
C GLU A 153 -56.63 -16.81 30.58
N LEU A 154 -56.07 -16.87 29.37
CA LEU A 154 -55.18 -17.96 28.97
C LEU A 154 -53.94 -18.05 29.86
N ILE A 155 -53.34 -16.91 30.21
CA ILE A 155 -52.20 -16.86 31.15
C ILE A 155 -52.62 -17.40 32.52
N ARG A 156 -53.75 -16.96 33.10
CA ARG A 156 -54.25 -17.50 34.38
C ARG A 156 -54.50 -18.99 34.34
N ARG A 157 -54.96 -19.53 33.20
CA ARG A 157 -55.21 -20.96 33.04
C ARG A 157 -53.92 -21.75 32.99
N THR A 158 -52.92 -21.27 32.25
CA THR A 158 -51.59 -21.88 32.22
C THR A 158 -50.89 -21.82 33.58
N GLU A 159 -51.03 -20.72 34.32
CA GLU A 159 -50.48 -20.59 35.69
C GLU A 159 -51.11 -21.59 36.68
N ARG A 160 -52.36 -22.01 36.45
CA ARG A 160 -53.03 -23.08 37.21
C ARG A 160 -52.65 -24.49 36.75
N GLY A 161 -51.71 -24.61 35.80
CA GLY A 161 -51.20 -25.87 35.28
C GLY A 161 -52.02 -26.49 34.16
N GLU A 162 -53.01 -25.78 33.60
CA GLU A 162 -53.75 -26.28 32.43
C GLU A 162 -52.93 -26.11 31.15
N ARG A 163 -52.88 -27.17 30.33
CA ARG A 163 -52.25 -27.12 29.01
C ARG A 163 -53.20 -26.49 27.99
N VAL A 164 -52.88 -25.28 27.55
CA VAL A 164 -53.63 -24.55 26.52
C VAL A 164 -52.99 -24.80 25.15
N VAL A 165 -53.81 -25.15 24.15
CA VAL A 165 -53.41 -25.23 22.73
C VAL A 165 -54.18 -24.17 21.96
N LEU A 166 -53.46 -23.39 21.15
CA LEU A 166 -53.97 -22.27 20.36
C LEU A 166 -54.19 -22.67 18.90
#